data_AF-A0A1W9Z8B2-F1
#
_entry.id   AF-A0A1W9Z8B2-F1
#
_cell.length_a   1.000
_cell.length_b   1.000
_cell.length_c   1.000
_cell.angle_alpha   90.00
_cell.angle_beta   90.00
_cell.angle_gamma   90.00
#
_symmetry.space_group_name_H-M   'P 1'
#
loop_
_entity.id
_entity.type
_entity.pdbx_description
1 polymer ?
#
loop_
_entity_poly.entity_id
_entity_poly.type
_entity_poly.pdbx_seq_one_letter_code
_entity_poly.pdbx_strand_id
1 'polypeptide(L)'
;MNFSVSPPEINSARIFSGAGTGPMLAAAAAWEDLAGELGSAASAFSALTSAVTSSSWQGAASTAMAEVAGAYLGWLTSTGVQAADAAGQARLTAAAFEAALAATVHPAAVLTNRGQLLSLVTSNLLGFNAPAIAAVEAEYERMWAQDVAAMFGYHAGASAVASALTPFIRLAQNPAAAFDAVGRNGIFNVGFANVGVGNFGFAGVGMDNVGLGNVGSWNVG
;
A
#
# COMPACT_ATOMS: atom_id res chain seq x y z
N MET A 1 7.80 -14.65 -15.66
CA MET A 1 8.46 -13.83 -16.70
C MET A 1 9.57 -14.64 -17.34
N ASN A 2 9.87 -14.46 -18.64
CA ASN A 2 10.83 -15.29 -19.37
C ASN A 2 12.06 -14.48 -19.83
N PHE A 3 12.90 -14.08 -18.86
CA PHE A 3 14.13 -13.33 -19.12
C PHE A 3 15.24 -14.23 -19.71
N SER A 4 15.23 -15.52 -19.36
CA SER A 4 16.24 -16.50 -19.79
C SER A 4 16.22 -16.81 -21.27
N VAL A 5 15.09 -16.65 -21.97
CA VAL A 5 15.03 -16.82 -23.44
C VAL A 5 15.19 -15.50 -24.22
N SER A 6 15.27 -14.37 -23.53
CA SER A 6 15.51 -13.07 -24.17
C SER A 6 17.02 -12.83 -24.28
N PRO A 7 17.57 -12.50 -25.46
CA PRO A 7 19.00 -12.23 -25.61
C PRO A 7 19.38 -10.90 -24.92
N PRO A 8 20.68 -10.67 -24.65
CA PRO A 8 21.17 -9.47 -23.97
C PRO A 8 20.73 -8.17 -24.65
N GLU A 9 20.64 -8.10 -25.98
CA GLU A 9 20.14 -6.91 -26.68
C GLU A 9 18.75 -6.48 -26.19
N ILE A 10 17.88 -7.45 -25.90
CA ILE A 10 16.51 -7.21 -25.46
C ILE A 10 16.45 -6.90 -23.97
N ASN A 11 17.15 -7.69 -23.14
CA ASN A 11 17.16 -7.45 -21.68
C ASN A 11 17.82 -6.11 -21.34
N SER A 12 18.98 -5.83 -21.93
CA SER A 12 19.65 -4.53 -21.82
C SER A 12 18.76 -3.39 -22.32
N ALA A 13 18.21 -3.47 -23.54
CA ALA A 13 17.39 -2.37 -24.06
C ALA A 13 16.16 -2.07 -23.19
N ARG A 14 15.53 -3.08 -22.59
CA ARG A 14 14.36 -2.90 -21.72
C ARG A 14 14.68 -2.11 -20.45
N ILE A 15 15.81 -2.37 -19.79
CA ILE A 15 16.13 -1.68 -18.52
C ILE A 15 16.70 -0.28 -18.76
N PHE A 16 17.45 -0.08 -19.85
CA PHE A 16 18.06 1.21 -20.19
C PHE A 16 17.10 2.17 -20.90
N SER A 17 15.91 1.70 -21.31
CA SER A 17 14.86 2.56 -21.87
C SER A 17 13.83 2.93 -20.81
N GLY A 18 13.18 4.09 -20.99
CA GLY A 18 12.11 4.55 -20.12
C GLY A 18 12.44 5.83 -19.35
N ALA A 19 11.55 6.20 -18.43
CA ALA A 19 11.60 7.47 -17.70
C ALA A 19 12.57 7.47 -16.50
N GLY A 20 13.20 6.33 -16.18
CA GLY A 20 14.05 6.17 -14.99
C GLY A 20 13.27 6.19 -13.67
N THR A 21 13.97 6.45 -12.57
CA THR A 21 13.41 6.41 -11.20
C THR A 21 12.66 7.67 -10.77
N GLY A 22 12.82 8.78 -11.51
CA GLY A 22 12.25 10.09 -11.16
C GLY A 22 10.75 10.05 -10.82
N PRO A 23 9.88 9.48 -11.67
CA PRO A 23 8.45 9.39 -11.37
C PRO A 23 8.12 8.58 -10.10
N MET A 24 8.87 7.51 -9.82
CA MET A 24 8.67 6.69 -8.62
C MET A 24 9.11 7.44 -7.35
N LEU A 25 10.22 8.18 -7.42
CA LEU A 25 10.67 9.02 -6.31
C LEU A 25 9.73 10.20 -6.05
N ALA A 26 9.13 10.78 -7.09
CA ALA A 26 8.08 11.79 -6.94
C ALA A 26 6.83 11.20 -6.28
N ALA A 27 6.43 9.97 -6.64
CA ALA A 27 5.33 9.28 -5.98
C ALA A 27 5.65 9.00 -4.49
N ALA A 28 6.89 8.62 -4.16
CA ALA A 28 7.32 8.47 -2.77
C ALA A 28 7.17 9.77 -1.97
N ALA A 29 7.56 10.91 -2.54
CA ALA A 29 7.39 12.21 -1.89
C ALA A 29 5.91 12.54 -1.66
N ALA A 30 5.06 12.34 -2.67
CA ALA A 30 3.62 12.61 -2.54
C ALA A 30 2.93 11.72 -1.47
N TRP A 31 3.34 10.46 -1.34
CA TRP A 31 2.85 9.58 -0.27
C TRP A 31 3.30 10.02 1.12
N GLU A 32 4.53 10.52 1.25
CA GLU A 32 5.07 11.09 2.49
C GLU A 32 4.29 12.36 2.89
N ASP A 33 4.02 13.25 1.93
CA ASP A 33 3.23 14.46 2.15
C ASP A 33 1.81 14.10 2.62
N LEU A 34 1.17 13.12 1.98
CA LEU A 34 -0.15 12.62 2.39
C LEU A 34 -0.14 12.05 3.82
N ALA A 35 0.91 11.33 4.21
CA ALA A 35 1.06 10.84 5.58
C ALA A 35 1.10 12.00 6.59
N GLY A 36 1.83 13.07 6.26
CA GLY A 36 1.89 14.30 7.07
C GLY A 36 0.55 15.03 7.18
N GLU A 37 -0.19 15.13 6.07
CA GLU A 37 -1.54 15.73 6.05
C GLU A 37 -2.53 14.92 6.90
N LEU A 38 -2.50 13.59 6.81
CA LEU A 38 -3.34 12.70 7.62
C LEU A 38 -3.02 12.82 9.11
N GLY A 39 -1.74 12.93 9.48
CA GLY A 39 -1.33 13.18 10.87
C GLY A 39 -1.80 14.54 11.40
N SER A 40 -1.74 15.57 10.57
CA SER A 40 -2.25 16.91 10.89
C SER A 40 -3.78 16.90 11.06
N ALA A 41 -4.48 16.23 10.16
CA ALA A 41 -5.93 16.04 10.23
C ALA A 41 -6.35 15.27 11.48
N ALA A 42 -5.64 14.19 11.83
CA ALA A 42 -5.88 13.42 13.05
C ALA A 42 -5.74 14.31 14.31
N SER A 43 -4.69 15.11 14.37
CA SER A 43 -4.44 16.03 15.50
C SER A 43 -5.55 17.09 15.63
N ALA A 44 -5.93 17.72 14.52
CA ALA A 44 -7.01 18.71 14.50
C ALA A 44 -8.37 18.10 14.88
N PHE A 45 -8.68 16.92 14.35
CA PHE A 45 -9.92 16.20 14.65
C PHE A 45 -10.00 15.78 16.11
N SER A 46 -8.90 15.29 16.68
CA SER A 46 -8.81 14.95 18.11
C SER A 46 -9.06 16.18 18.99
N ALA A 47 -8.41 17.31 18.70
CA ALA A 47 -8.59 18.56 19.45
C ALA A 47 -10.05 19.06 19.41
N LEU A 48 -10.70 19.04 18.24
CA LEU A 48 -12.10 19.42 18.10
C LEU A 48 -13.03 18.49 18.88
N THR A 49 -12.79 17.17 18.78
CA THR A 49 -13.60 16.17 19.48
C THR A 49 -13.51 16.36 20.98
N SER A 50 -12.30 16.56 21.52
CA SER A 50 -12.08 16.85 22.94
C SER A 50 -12.75 18.15 23.39
N ALA A 51 -12.70 19.21 22.58
CA ALA A 51 -13.35 20.48 22.90
C ALA A 51 -14.89 20.34 22.98
N VAL A 52 -15.51 19.57 22.08
CA VAL A 52 -16.96 19.36 22.06
C VAL A 52 -17.41 18.47 23.22
N THR A 53 -16.71 17.37 23.50
CA THR A 53 -17.11 16.40 24.55
C THR A 53 -16.82 16.90 25.97
N SER A 54 -15.89 17.84 26.14
CA SER A 54 -15.62 18.50 27.43
C SER A 54 -16.49 19.73 27.70
N SER A 55 -17.37 20.11 26.76
CA SER A 55 -18.25 21.27 26.87
C SER A 55 -19.55 20.96 27.64
N SER A 56 -20.57 21.82 27.51
CA SER A 56 -21.89 21.63 28.11
C SER A 56 -22.70 20.46 27.52
N TRP A 57 -22.29 19.92 26.35
CA TRP A 57 -22.97 18.77 25.74
C TRP A 57 -22.44 17.44 26.28
N GLN A 58 -23.05 16.98 27.37
CA GLN A 58 -22.67 15.74 28.07
C GLN A 58 -23.86 14.76 28.12
N GLY A 59 -23.57 13.48 28.35
CA GLY A 59 -24.57 12.40 28.43
C GLY A 59 -24.44 11.36 27.32
N ALA A 60 -25.36 10.40 27.29
CA ALA A 60 -25.27 9.21 26.42
C ALA A 60 -25.07 9.52 24.92
N ALA A 61 -25.67 10.60 24.42
CA ALA A 61 -25.50 11.04 23.03
C ALA A 61 -24.08 11.55 22.73
N SER A 62 -23.47 12.29 23.67
CA SER A 62 -22.10 12.80 23.55
C SER A 62 -21.09 11.64 23.62
N THR A 63 -21.31 10.66 24.50
CA THR A 63 -20.51 9.42 24.58
C THR A 63 -20.58 8.61 23.27
N ALA A 64 -21.78 8.41 22.72
CA ALA A 64 -21.95 7.67 21.47
C ALA A 64 -21.26 8.37 20.27
N MET A 65 -21.29 9.71 20.22
CA MET A 65 -20.55 10.46 19.21
C MET A 65 -19.03 10.29 19.37
N ALA A 66 -18.53 10.37 20.61
CA ALA A 66 -17.11 10.23 20.91
C ALA A 66 -16.55 8.86 20.47
N GLU A 67 -17.34 7.78 20.59
CA GLU A 67 -16.95 6.45 20.11
C GLU A 67 -16.76 6.41 18.58
N VAL A 68 -17.71 6.97 17.82
CA VAL A 68 -17.62 7.06 16.35
C VAL A 68 -16.44 7.95 15.93
N ALA A 69 -16.25 9.08 16.61
CA ALA A 69 -15.11 9.96 16.39
C ALA A 69 -13.78 9.24 16.66
N GLY A 70 -13.71 8.43 17.73
CA GLY A 70 -12.55 7.59 18.03
C GLY A 70 -12.20 6.61 16.91
N ALA A 71 -13.21 5.94 16.32
CA ALA A 71 -13.01 5.04 15.19
C ALA A 71 -12.45 5.77 13.95
N TYR A 72 -12.98 6.97 13.66
CA TYR A 72 -12.48 7.80 12.55
C TYR A 72 -11.05 8.29 12.78
N LEU A 73 -10.73 8.71 14.01
CA LEU A 73 -9.36 9.10 14.39
C LEU A 73 -8.37 7.93 14.25
N GLY A 74 -8.77 6.73 14.66
CA GLY A 74 -7.99 5.50 14.46
C GLY A 74 -7.76 5.21 12.97
N TRP A 75 -8.78 5.42 12.13
CA TRP A 75 -8.64 5.29 10.69
C TRP A 75 -7.68 6.34 10.08
N LEU A 76 -7.79 7.61 10.46
CA LEU A 76 -6.87 8.66 9.99
C LEU A 76 -5.42 8.31 10.32
N THR A 77 -5.18 7.90 11.57
CA THR A 77 -3.84 7.55 12.06
C THR A 77 -3.27 6.33 11.33
N SER A 78 -4.06 5.24 11.22
CA SER A 78 -3.63 4.02 10.53
C SER A 78 -3.44 4.20 9.02
N THR A 79 -4.25 5.06 8.39
CA THR A 79 -4.10 5.41 6.98
C THR A 79 -2.84 6.26 6.75
N GLY A 80 -2.51 7.16 7.68
CA GLY A 80 -1.27 7.92 7.65
C GLY A 80 -0.03 7.03 7.70
N VAL A 81 -0.04 6.01 8.57
CA VAL A 81 1.04 5.00 8.63
C VAL A 81 1.15 4.24 7.30
N GLN A 82 0.02 3.78 6.74
CA GLN A 82 0.02 3.07 5.44
C GLN A 82 0.53 3.95 4.29
N ALA A 83 0.26 5.25 4.31
CA ALA A 83 0.81 6.20 3.34
C ALA A 83 2.33 6.33 3.47
N ALA A 84 2.86 6.42 4.69
CA ALA A 84 4.30 6.43 4.93
C ALA A 84 4.99 5.12 4.50
N ASP A 85 4.35 3.97 4.76
CA ASP A 85 4.83 2.67 4.28
C ASP A 85 4.87 2.62 2.74
N ALA A 86 3.83 3.12 2.07
CA ALA A 86 3.78 3.22 0.61
C ALA A 86 4.91 4.09 0.05
N ALA A 87 5.24 5.21 0.72
CA ALA A 87 6.39 6.03 0.37
C ALA A 87 7.72 5.23 0.47
N GLY A 88 7.88 4.45 1.54
CA GLY A 88 9.02 3.54 1.72
C GLY A 88 9.12 2.49 0.61
N GLN A 89 8.02 1.84 0.27
CA GLN A 89 7.97 0.84 -0.81
C GLN A 89 8.28 1.43 -2.19
N ALA A 90 7.82 2.65 -2.48
CA ALA A 90 8.17 3.36 -3.70
C ALA A 90 9.69 3.63 -3.79
N ARG A 91 10.32 4.05 -2.69
CA ARG A 91 11.79 4.22 -2.62
C ARG A 91 12.54 2.91 -2.85
N LEU A 92 12.07 1.82 -2.24
CA LEU A 92 12.66 0.48 -2.45
C LEU A 92 12.50 -0.01 -3.89
N THR A 93 11.38 0.30 -4.54
CA THR A 93 11.17 -0.01 -5.97
C THR A 93 12.19 0.73 -6.84
N ALA A 94 12.41 2.02 -6.58
CA ALA A 94 13.43 2.80 -7.29
C ALA A 94 14.84 2.22 -7.08
N ALA A 95 15.18 1.86 -5.84
CA ALA A 95 16.47 1.23 -5.53
C ALA A 95 16.65 -0.13 -6.24
N ALA A 96 15.60 -0.96 -6.32
CA ALA A 96 15.65 -2.22 -7.05
C ALA A 96 15.88 -2.01 -8.55
N PHE A 97 15.26 -0.99 -9.15
CA PHE A 97 15.50 -0.62 -10.55
C PHE A 97 16.94 -0.15 -10.77
N GLU A 98 17.47 0.72 -9.90
CA GLU A 98 18.85 1.23 -10.02
C GLU A 98 19.88 0.10 -9.86
N ALA A 99 19.66 -0.82 -8.93
CA ALA A 99 20.50 -2.00 -8.77
C ALA A 99 20.47 -2.90 -10.01
N ALA A 100 19.28 -3.09 -10.61
CA ALA A 100 19.13 -3.85 -11.86
C ALA A 100 19.88 -3.15 -13.01
N LEU A 101 19.66 -1.85 -13.18
CA LEU A 101 20.30 -1.02 -14.21
C LEU A 101 21.84 -1.09 -14.10
N ALA A 102 22.37 -1.00 -12.87
CA ALA A 102 23.81 -1.06 -12.63
C ALA A 102 24.40 -2.46 -12.87
N ALA A 103 23.61 -3.52 -12.66
CA ALA A 103 24.05 -4.90 -12.87
C ALA A 103 23.91 -5.38 -14.33
N THR A 104 23.01 -4.77 -15.11
CA THR A 104 22.78 -5.12 -16.52
C THR A 104 23.91 -4.60 -17.43
N VAL A 105 24.23 -5.37 -18.45
CA VAL A 105 25.23 -4.99 -19.46
C VAL A 105 24.74 -3.77 -20.23
N HIS A 106 25.63 -2.82 -20.50
CA HIS A 106 25.26 -1.66 -21.29
C HIS A 106 25.06 -2.05 -22.78
N PRO A 107 24.00 -1.58 -23.47
CA PRO A 107 23.72 -1.95 -24.87
C PRO A 107 24.90 -1.74 -25.84
N ALA A 108 25.72 -0.72 -25.61
CA ALA A 108 26.92 -0.46 -26.42
C ALA A 108 27.98 -1.57 -26.34
N ALA A 109 28.10 -2.26 -25.19
CA ALA A 109 29.02 -3.39 -25.04
C ALA A 109 28.55 -4.60 -25.86
N VAL A 110 27.24 -4.89 -25.81
CA VAL A 110 26.61 -5.94 -26.63
C VAL A 110 26.83 -5.67 -28.12
N LEU A 111 26.56 -4.43 -28.58
CA LEU A 111 26.79 -4.01 -29.96
C LEU A 111 28.26 -4.16 -30.38
N THR A 112 29.20 -3.78 -29.51
CA THR A 112 30.64 -3.92 -29.78
C THR A 112 31.02 -5.37 -30.00
N ASN A 113 30.55 -6.27 -29.14
CA ASN A 113 30.81 -7.70 -29.27
C ASN A 113 30.24 -8.28 -30.57
N ARG A 114 29.00 -7.93 -30.93
CA ARG A 114 28.39 -8.38 -32.19
C ARG A 114 29.14 -7.85 -33.42
N GLY A 115 29.62 -6.62 -33.38
CA GLY A 115 30.48 -6.04 -34.42
C GLY A 115 31.82 -6.78 -34.57
N GLN A 116 32.46 -7.14 -33.45
CA GLN A 116 33.69 -7.94 -33.45
C GLN A 116 33.46 -9.33 -34.05
N LEU A 117 32.36 -10.01 -33.68
CA LEU A 117 32.00 -11.30 -34.24
C LEU A 117 31.89 -11.24 -35.76
N LEU A 118 31.17 -10.24 -36.29
CA LEU A 118 31.02 -10.04 -37.73
C LEU A 118 32.37 -9.82 -38.42
N SER A 119 33.24 -8.99 -37.85
CA SER A 119 34.59 -8.75 -38.40
C SER A 119 35.46 -10.02 -38.42
N LEU A 120 35.40 -10.84 -37.37
CA LEU A 120 36.17 -12.08 -37.27
C LEU A 120 35.68 -13.13 -38.26
N VAL A 121 34.36 -13.29 -38.39
CA VAL A 121 33.72 -14.24 -39.32
C VAL A 121 34.02 -13.86 -40.77
N THR A 122 33.87 -12.59 -41.13
CA THR A 122 34.11 -12.10 -42.49
C THR A 122 35.58 -12.25 -42.94
N SER A 123 36.52 -12.21 -42.00
CA SER A 123 37.96 -12.42 -42.28
C SER A 123 38.42 -13.87 -42.11
N ASN A 124 37.53 -14.81 -41.78
CA ASN A 124 37.89 -16.21 -41.46
C ASN A 124 38.05 -17.13 -42.68
N LEU A 125 38.68 -16.67 -43.77
CA LEU A 125 38.77 -17.45 -45.02
C LEU A 125 39.48 -18.80 -44.86
N LEU A 126 40.48 -18.86 -43.97
CA LEU A 126 41.31 -20.05 -43.74
C LEU A 126 40.99 -20.78 -42.43
N GLY A 127 39.97 -20.33 -41.68
CA GLY A 127 39.61 -20.91 -40.39
C GLY A 127 40.49 -20.48 -39.21
N PHE A 128 41.55 -19.69 -39.42
CA PHE A 128 42.47 -19.28 -38.34
C PHE A 128 41.83 -18.40 -37.26
N ASN A 129 40.72 -17.72 -37.55
CA ASN A 129 40.01 -16.94 -36.56
C ASN A 129 39.07 -17.78 -35.68
N ALA A 130 38.95 -19.09 -35.90
CA ALA A 130 38.02 -19.94 -35.13
C ALA A 130 38.18 -19.81 -33.60
N PRO A 131 39.40 -19.78 -33.01
CA PRO A 131 39.57 -19.56 -31.57
C PRO A 131 39.09 -18.18 -31.11
N ALA A 132 39.30 -17.13 -31.91
CA ALA A 132 38.88 -15.78 -31.59
C ALA A 132 37.35 -15.61 -31.68
N ILE A 133 36.72 -16.25 -32.67
CA ILE A 133 35.26 -16.32 -32.80
C ILE A 133 34.66 -16.97 -31.55
N ALA A 134 35.17 -18.13 -31.15
CA ALA A 134 34.71 -18.83 -29.95
C ALA A 134 34.86 -17.97 -28.68
N ALA A 135 35.93 -17.19 -28.56
CA ALA A 135 36.13 -16.27 -27.44
C ALA A 135 35.09 -15.13 -27.41
N VAL A 136 34.79 -14.52 -28.57
CA VAL A 136 33.77 -13.45 -28.67
C VAL A 136 32.36 -13.99 -28.43
N GLU A 137 32.06 -15.21 -28.89
CA GLU A 137 30.79 -15.87 -28.59
C GLU A 137 30.66 -16.20 -27.10
N ALA A 138 31.72 -16.71 -26.46
CA ALA A 138 31.72 -16.98 -25.03
C ALA A 138 31.49 -15.71 -24.19
N GLU A 139 32.07 -14.57 -24.58
CA GLU A 139 31.84 -13.30 -23.91
C GLU A 139 30.38 -12.84 -24.03
N TYR A 140 29.75 -13.07 -25.18
CA TYR A 140 28.33 -12.80 -25.36
C TYR A 140 27.43 -13.67 -24.49
N GLU A 141 27.74 -14.96 -24.35
CA GLU A 141 27.03 -15.84 -23.42
C GLU A 141 27.19 -15.38 -21.96
N ARG A 142 28.35 -14.81 -21.58
CA ARG A 142 28.51 -14.17 -20.26
C ARG A 142 27.63 -12.93 -20.10
N MET A 143 27.58 -12.07 -21.11
CA MET A 143 26.69 -10.90 -21.12
C MET A 143 25.23 -11.33 -20.98
N TRP A 144 24.82 -12.39 -21.69
CA TRP A 144 23.48 -12.94 -21.57
C TRP A 144 23.20 -13.44 -20.14
N ALA A 145 24.09 -14.25 -19.57
CA ALA A 145 23.92 -14.76 -18.22
C ALA A 145 23.84 -13.64 -17.17
N GLN A 146 24.65 -12.58 -17.32
CA GLN A 146 24.63 -11.40 -16.45
C GLN A 146 23.30 -10.66 -16.52
N ASP A 147 22.80 -10.38 -17.72
CA ASP A 147 21.51 -9.72 -17.92
C ASP A 147 20.34 -10.53 -17.33
N VAL A 148 20.37 -11.85 -17.52
CA VAL A 148 19.38 -12.76 -16.94
C VAL A 148 19.41 -12.69 -15.42
N ALA A 149 20.59 -12.77 -14.80
CA ALA A 149 20.75 -12.67 -13.36
C ALA A 149 20.24 -11.32 -12.82
N ALA A 150 20.58 -10.21 -13.48
CA ALA A 150 20.10 -8.87 -13.12
C ALA A 150 18.57 -8.78 -13.15
N MET A 151 17.93 -9.29 -14.21
CA MET A 151 16.47 -9.26 -14.35
C MET A 151 15.74 -10.17 -13.35
N PHE A 152 16.32 -11.33 -13.00
CA PHE A 152 15.77 -12.15 -11.91
C PHE A 152 15.89 -11.48 -10.55
N GLY A 153 17.03 -10.85 -10.26
CA GLY A 153 17.22 -10.05 -9.04
C GLY A 153 16.21 -8.91 -8.96
N TYR A 154 16.00 -8.18 -10.06
CA TYR A 154 14.99 -7.13 -10.17
C TYR A 154 13.58 -7.66 -9.91
N HIS A 155 13.21 -8.76 -10.55
CA HIS A 155 11.89 -9.37 -10.38
C HIS A 155 11.65 -9.81 -8.93
N ALA A 156 12.65 -10.43 -8.29
CA ALA A 156 12.56 -10.83 -6.90
C ALA A 156 12.37 -9.62 -5.97
N GLY A 157 13.19 -8.57 -6.15
CA GLY A 157 13.08 -7.33 -5.37
C GLY A 157 11.73 -6.63 -5.56
N ALA A 158 11.28 -6.45 -6.81
CA ALA A 158 9.98 -5.85 -7.12
C ALA A 158 8.81 -6.66 -6.56
N SER A 159 8.89 -8.00 -6.61
CA SER A 159 7.86 -8.89 -6.06
C SER A 159 7.79 -8.80 -4.53
N ALA A 160 8.94 -8.71 -3.86
CA ALA A 160 9.01 -8.52 -2.42
C ALA A 160 8.35 -7.19 -2.00
N VAL A 161 8.68 -6.09 -2.70
CA VAL A 161 8.05 -4.78 -2.48
C VAL A 161 6.53 -4.83 -2.69
N ALA A 162 6.09 -5.43 -3.80
CA ALA A 162 4.66 -5.56 -4.09
C ALA A 162 3.92 -6.38 -3.02
N SER A 163 4.54 -7.44 -2.50
CA SER A 163 3.96 -8.29 -1.45
C SER A 163 3.88 -7.62 -0.07
N ALA A 164 4.71 -6.61 0.18
CA ALA A 164 4.73 -5.88 1.44
C ALA A 164 3.62 -4.82 1.54
N LEU A 165 3.00 -4.44 0.42
CA LEU A 165 1.92 -3.46 0.38
C LEU A 165 0.62 -4.08 0.91
N THR A 166 0.10 -3.52 2.00
CA THR A 166 -1.18 -3.93 2.57
C THR A 166 -2.34 -3.14 1.94
N PRO A 167 -3.48 -3.78 1.66
CA PRO A 167 -4.66 -3.07 1.18
C PRO A 167 -5.17 -2.07 2.23
N PHE A 168 -5.59 -0.90 1.75
CA PHE A 168 -6.13 0.12 2.65
C PHE A 168 -7.38 -0.34 3.38
N ILE A 169 -7.41 -0.07 4.68
CA ILE A 169 -8.61 -0.28 5.50
C ILE A 169 -9.68 0.71 5.03
N ARG A 170 -10.80 0.18 4.53
CA ARG A 170 -11.96 1.02 4.24
C ARG A 170 -12.67 1.36 5.54
N LEU A 171 -12.94 2.65 5.74
CA LEU A 171 -13.92 3.06 6.75
C LEU A 171 -15.25 2.38 6.40
N ALA A 172 -15.90 1.72 7.36
CA ALA A 172 -17.25 1.23 7.15
C ALA A 172 -18.12 2.42 6.72
N GLN A 173 -18.74 2.33 5.54
CA GLN A 173 -19.48 3.43 4.91
C GLN A 173 -20.69 3.91 5.74
N ASN A 174 -20.99 3.24 6.85
CA ASN A 174 -22.12 3.56 7.70
C ASN A 174 -21.72 3.61 9.18
N PRO A 175 -21.29 4.77 9.72
CA PRO A 175 -21.18 4.96 11.17
C PRO A 175 -22.51 4.70 11.90
N ALA A 176 -23.66 4.75 11.20
CA ALA A 176 -24.94 4.42 11.82
C ALA A 176 -25.17 2.93 12.09
N ALA A 177 -24.40 2.04 11.46
CA ALA A 177 -24.40 0.62 11.86
C ALA A 177 -23.81 0.41 13.26
N ALA A 178 -22.98 1.35 13.76
CA ALA A 178 -22.51 1.35 15.15
C ALA A 178 -23.60 1.80 16.13
N PHE A 179 -24.51 2.71 15.74
CA PHE A 179 -25.69 3.05 16.55
C PHE A 179 -26.63 1.85 16.73
N ASP A 180 -26.64 0.94 15.77
CA ASP A 180 -27.38 -0.32 15.83
C ASP A 180 -26.81 -1.31 16.85
N ALA A 181 -25.53 -1.15 17.24
CA ALA A 181 -24.87 -1.95 18.28
C ALA A 181 -24.96 -1.28 19.67
N VAL A 182 -24.83 0.05 19.75
CA VAL A 182 -24.96 0.81 21.02
C VAL A 182 -26.41 0.81 21.55
N GLY A 183 -27.41 0.68 20.67
CA GLY A 183 -28.83 0.51 21.04
C GLY A 183 -29.22 -0.90 21.49
N ARG A 184 -28.35 -1.91 21.33
CA ARG A 184 -28.61 -3.31 21.71
C ARG A 184 -27.96 -3.72 23.02
N ASN A 185 -27.86 -2.81 24.00
CA ASN A 185 -27.51 -3.19 25.39
C ASN A 185 -28.69 -3.86 26.13
N GLY A 186 -29.39 -4.76 25.43
CA GLY A 186 -30.65 -5.34 25.87
C GLY A 186 -31.28 -6.28 24.86
N ILE A 187 -31.56 -7.51 25.28
CA ILE A 187 -32.36 -8.46 24.51
C ILE A 187 -33.74 -7.81 24.27
N PHE A 188 -34.21 -7.74 23.01
CA PHE A 188 -35.54 -7.22 22.62
C PHE A 188 -35.85 -5.73 22.86
N ASN A 189 -34.87 -4.83 23.03
CA ASN A 189 -35.17 -3.38 23.06
C ASN A 189 -35.43 -2.82 21.65
N VAL A 190 -36.40 -1.90 21.54
CA VAL A 190 -36.73 -1.15 20.30
C VAL A 190 -36.76 0.35 20.60
N GLY A 191 -35.91 1.12 19.93
CA GLY A 191 -35.72 2.57 20.13
C GLY A 191 -34.30 2.92 20.59
N PHE A 192 -34.06 4.17 21.00
CA PHE A 192 -32.71 4.67 21.29
C PHE A 192 -32.43 4.81 22.79
N ALA A 193 -31.20 4.47 23.20
CA ALA A 193 -30.66 4.67 24.55
C ALA A 193 -31.39 3.92 25.69
N ASN A 194 -32.02 2.78 25.39
CA ASN A 194 -32.61 1.90 26.42
C ASN A 194 -31.55 1.01 27.09
N VAL A 195 -31.64 0.82 28.40
CA VAL A 195 -30.77 -0.02 29.22
C VAL A 195 -31.61 -1.07 29.95
N GLY A 196 -31.40 -2.36 29.66
CA GLY A 196 -32.24 -3.46 30.20
C GLY A 196 -32.90 -4.28 29.08
N VAL A 197 -34.02 -4.96 29.31
CA VAL A 197 -34.63 -5.95 28.37
C VAL A 197 -36.06 -5.53 27.97
N GLY A 198 -36.46 -5.72 26.72
CA GLY A 198 -37.87 -5.57 26.29
C GLY A 198 -38.44 -4.14 26.24
N ASN A 199 -37.60 -3.09 26.28
CA ASN A 199 -38.07 -1.70 26.29
C ASN A 199 -38.41 -1.17 24.89
N PHE A 200 -39.58 -0.53 24.73
CA PHE A 200 -40.07 0.13 23.51
C PHE A 200 -40.16 1.65 23.71
N GLY A 201 -39.23 2.42 23.16
CA GLY A 201 -39.21 3.89 23.30
C GLY A 201 -37.81 4.47 23.46
N PHE A 202 -37.68 5.61 24.16
CA PHE A 202 -36.40 6.31 24.31
C PHE A 202 -35.98 6.43 25.78
N ALA A 203 -34.69 6.19 26.05
CA ALA A 203 -34.04 6.42 27.35
C ALA A 203 -34.66 5.67 28.55
N GLY A 204 -35.24 4.49 28.34
CA GLY A 204 -35.77 3.64 29.41
C GLY A 204 -34.70 2.80 30.13
N VAL A 205 -34.80 2.66 31.45
CA VAL A 205 -33.90 1.87 32.30
C VAL A 205 -34.71 0.83 33.09
N GLY A 206 -34.56 -0.45 32.75
CA GLY A 206 -35.24 -1.58 33.39
C GLY A 206 -35.83 -2.59 32.38
N MET A 207 -36.93 -3.28 32.73
CA MET A 207 -37.52 -4.32 31.87
C MET A 207 -38.93 -3.95 31.38
N ASP A 208 -39.22 -4.26 30.11
CA ASP A 208 -40.57 -4.20 29.52
C ASP A 208 -41.28 -2.83 29.66
N ASN A 209 -40.55 -1.72 29.49
CA ASN A 209 -41.14 -0.37 29.51
C ASN A 209 -41.60 0.08 28.11
N VAL A 210 -42.66 0.90 28.05
CA VAL A 210 -43.14 1.54 26.81
C VAL A 210 -43.22 3.06 26.99
N GLY A 211 -42.44 3.83 26.23
CA GLY A 211 -42.50 5.31 26.21
C GLY A 211 -41.16 6.01 26.48
N LEU A 212 -41.16 7.16 27.17
CA LEU A 212 -40.02 8.07 27.26
C LEU A 212 -39.47 8.22 28.68
N GLY A 213 -38.20 7.87 28.91
CA GLY A 213 -37.47 8.18 30.15
C GLY A 213 -37.87 7.36 31.38
N ASN A 214 -38.47 6.18 31.19
CA ASN A 214 -38.91 5.30 32.28
C ASN A 214 -37.74 4.75 33.10
N VAL A 215 -37.91 4.68 34.42
CA VAL A 215 -36.96 4.04 35.35
C VAL A 215 -37.70 3.02 36.20
N GLY A 216 -37.31 1.74 36.14
CA GLY A 216 -38.02 0.60 36.71
C GLY A 216 -38.52 -0.37 35.63
N SER A 217 -39.41 -1.30 35.97
CA SER A 217 -39.93 -2.29 35.02
C SER A 217 -41.45 -2.18 34.87
N TRP A 218 -41.98 -2.54 33.69
CA TRP A 218 -43.42 -2.55 33.35
C TRP A 218 -44.10 -1.18 33.34
N ASN A 219 -43.37 -0.11 33.06
CA ASN A 219 -43.94 1.23 32.98
C ASN A 219 -44.50 1.52 31.58
N VAL A 220 -45.57 2.31 31.53
CA VAL A 220 -46.14 2.84 30.29
C VAL A 220 -46.28 4.36 30.43
N GLY A 221 -45.57 5.11 29.61
CA GLY A 221 -45.46 6.58 29.67
C GLY A 221 -44.30 7.10 28.84
#